data_AF-B9TCD8-F1
#
_entry.id   AF-B9TCD8-F1
#
_cell.length_a   1.000
_cell.length_b   1.000
_cell.length_c   1.000
_cell.angle_alpha   90.00
_cell.angle_beta   90.00
_cell.angle_gamma   90.00
#
_symmetry.space_group_name_H-M   'P 1'
#
loop_
_entity.id
_entity.type
_entity.pdbx_description
1 polymer ?
#
loop_
_entity_poly.entity_id
_entity_poly.type
_entity_poly.pdbx_seq_one_letter_code
_entity_poly.pdbx_strand_id
1 'polypeptide(L)'
;MKLWDEMKEKEIIPSINTYSTMIGGLCRSGKTDQSIDKLNELLESGLVPHQITYNTIIHGYCREGQVEKAFQFRNKMVEKSFKPDLFTCNILLRGLCTEGMLDNALKLFNTWISKGKAIDAVTYNTIISGLCKEGRFEEAFDLLAEMEEKKLGPD
;
A
#
# COMPACT_ATOMS: atom_id res chain seq x y z
N MET A 1 -7.93 -0.66 -22.46
CA MET A 1 -8.83 -1.82 -22.59
C MET A 1 -8.74 -2.48 -23.96
N LYS A 2 -8.54 -1.76 -25.07
CA LYS A 2 -8.36 -2.34 -26.43
C LYS A 2 -7.51 -3.62 -26.53
N LEU A 3 -6.34 -3.67 -25.88
CA LEU A 3 -5.47 -4.86 -25.88
C LEU A 3 -6.14 -6.10 -25.25
N TRP A 4 -6.94 -5.89 -24.20
CA TRP A 4 -7.67 -6.96 -23.50
C TRP A 4 -8.81 -7.51 -24.35
N ASP A 5 -9.54 -6.61 -25.01
CA ASP A 5 -10.65 -6.97 -25.90
C ASP A 5 -10.11 -7.77 -27.09
N GLU A 6 -8.98 -7.36 -27.67
CA GLU A 6 -8.28 -8.10 -28.74
C GLU A 6 -7.77 -9.48 -28.27
N MET A 7 -7.25 -9.61 -27.05
CA MET A 7 -6.86 -10.92 -26.50
C MET A 7 -8.06 -11.85 -26.35
N LYS A 8 -9.22 -11.33 -25.93
CA LYS A 8 -10.46 -12.11 -25.84
C LYS A 8 -10.98 -12.53 -27.21
N GLU A 9 -10.98 -11.62 -28.19
CA GLU A 9 -11.36 -11.93 -29.57
C GLU A 9 -10.47 -12.99 -30.20
N LYS A 10 -9.18 -13.01 -29.84
CA LYS A 10 -8.20 -13.99 -30.32
C LYS A 10 -8.12 -15.27 -29.47
N GLU A 11 -9.03 -15.45 -28.51
CA GLU A 11 -9.07 -16.59 -27.58
C GLU A 11 -7.74 -16.82 -26.81
N ILE A 12 -6.96 -15.76 -26.59
CA ILE A 12 -5.70 -15.82 -25.88
C ILE A 12 -5.99 -15.80 -24.37
N ILE A 13 -5.64 -16.88 -23.69
CA ILE A 13 -5.81 -17.02 -22.24
C ILE A 13 -4.87 -16.01 -21.52
N PRO A 14 -5.42 -15.03 -20.77
CA PRO A 14 -4.59 -14.05 -20.08
C PRO A 14 -3.76 -14.69 -18.96
N SER A 15 -2.46 -14.38 -18.94
CA SER A 15 -1.55 -14.83 -17.87
C SER A 15 -1.67 -13.95 -16.62
N ILE A 16 -1.15 -14.44 -15.49
CA ILE A 16 -1.02 -13.66 -14.26
C ILE A 16 -0.31 -12.31 -14.45
N ASN A 17 0.70 -12.26 -15.32
CA ASN A 17 1.43 -11.03 -15.64
C ASN A 17 0.54 -10.03 -16.42
N THR A 18 -0.35 -10.53 -17.26
CA THR A 18 -1.30 -9.71 -18.02
C THR A 18 -2.26 -9.01 -17.06
N TYR A 19 -2.87 -9.78 -16.15
CA TYR A 19 -3.74 -9.24 -15.09
C TYR A 19 -2.99 -8.26 -14.18
N SER A 20 -1.79 -8.61 -13.72
CA SER A 20 -0.98 -7.73 -12.85
C SER A 20 -0.68 -6.39 -13.53
N THR A 21 -0.39 -6.43 -14.83
CA THR A 21 -0.16 -5.22 -15.63
C THR A 21 -1.42 -4.37 -15.74
N MET A 22 -2.58 -4.99 -15.97
CA MET A 22 -3.86 -4.27 -16.01
C MET A 22 -4.23 -3.66 -14.67
N ILE A 23 -4.11 -4.41 -13.58
CA ILE A 23 -4.40 -3.96 -12.22
C ILE A 23 -3.53 -2.74 -11.90
N GLY A 24 -2.22 -2.82 -12.15
CA GLY A 24 -1.31 -1.69 -11.94
C GLY A 24 -1.58 -0.50 -12.87
N GLY A 25 -2.02 -0.73 -14.11
CA GLY A 25 -2.45 0.33 -15.03
C GLY A 25 -3.70 1.06 -14.55
N LEU A 26 -4.70 0.31 -14.08
CA LEU A 26 -5.97 0.84 -13.56
C LEU A 26 -5.76 1.64 -12.28
N CYS A 27 -4.98 1.12 -11.32
CA CYS A 27 -4.62 1.84 -10.09
C CYS A 27 -3.89 3.15 -10.40
N ARG A 28 -2.96 3.15 -11.37
CA ARG A 28 -2.23 4.38 -11.77
C ARG A 28 -3.11 5.42 -12.43
N SER A 29 -4.24 5.00 -13.01
CA SER A 29 -5.20 5.85 -13.71
C SER A 29 -6.36 6.31 -12.82
N GLY A 30 -6.30 6.07 -11.50
CA GLY A 30 -7.37 6.45 -10.57
C GLY A 30 -8.64 5.61 -10.72
N LYS A 31 -8.51 4.38 -11.25
CA LYS A 31 -9.62 3.43 -11.47
C LYS A 31 -9.44 2.20 -10.60
N THR A 32 -9.07 2.38 -9.33
CA THR A 32 -8.74 1.27 -8.43
C THR A 32 -9.91 0.30 -8.24
N ASP A 33 -11.17 0.77 -8.22
CA ASP A 33 -12.33 -0.13 -8.15
C ASP A 33 -12.39 -1.08 -9.36
N GLN A 34 -12.10 -0.62 -10.58
CA GLN A 34 -12.03 -1.51 -11.77
C GLN A 34 -10.87 -2.52 -11.69
N SER A 35 -9.83 -2.19 -10.92
CA SER A 35 -8.72 -3.13 -10.69
C SER A 35 -9.14 -4.30 -9.81
N ILE A 36 -10.14 -4.11 -8.92
CA ILE A 36 -10.74 -5.18 -8.12
C ILE A 36 -11.48 -6.16 -9.01
N ASP A 37 -12.25 -5.67 -9.98
CA ASP A 37 -12.96 -6.53 -10.93
C ASP A 37 -11.97 -7.44 -11.68
N LYS A 38 -10.82 -6.89 -12.09
CA LYS A 38 -9.76 -7.68 -12.73
C LYS A 38 -9.08 -8.67 -11.79
N LEU A 39 -8.93 -8.34 -10.50
CA LEU A 39 -8.44 -9.29 -9.51
C LEU A 39 -9.44 -10.44 -9.29
N ASN A 40 -10.73 -10.16 -9.26
CA ASN A 40 -11.76 -11.19 -9.12
C ASN A 40 -11.78 -12.10 -10.35
N GLU A 41 -11.70 -11.55 -11.57
CA GLU A 41 -11.61 -12.34 -12.82
C GLU A 41 -10.35 -13.24 -12.83
N LEU A 42 -9.21 -12.75 -12.31
CA LEU A 42 -8.00 -13.55 -12.12
C LEU A 42 -8.24 -14.74 -11.17
N LEU A 43 -8.91 -14.50 -10.03
CA LEU A 43 -9.19 -15.53 -9.03
C LEU A 43 -10.19 -16.58 -9.55
N GLU A 44 -11.22 -16.15 -10.27
CA GLU A 44 -12.21 -17.02 -10.91
C GLU A 44 -11.58 -17.88 -12.01
N SER A 45 -10.53 -17.37 -12.66
CA SER A 45 -9.71 -18.12 -13.62
C SER A 45 -8.78 -19.16 -12.96
N GLY A 46 -8.84 -19.33 -11.63
CA GLY A 46 -8.02 -20.27 -10.87
C GLY A 46 -6.56 -19.84 -10.69
N LEU A 47 -6.21 -18.60 -11.05
CA LEU A 47 -4.87 -18.06 -10.90
C LEU A 47 -4.69 -17.49 -9.49
N VAL A 48 -3.46 -17.56 -8.97
CA VAL A 48 -3.14 -17.05 -7.62
C VAL A 48 -2.41 -15.71 -7.75
N PRO A 49 -3.00 -14.59 -7.29
CA PRO A 49 -2.35 -13.29 -7.37
C PRO A 49 -1.09 -13.23 -6.49
N HIS A 50 -0.09 -12.48 -6.93
CA HIS A 50 1.08 -12.19 -6.11
C HIS A 50 0.76 -11.19 -5.00
N GLN A 51 1.53 -11.21 -3.91
CA GLN A 51 1.46 -10.22 -2.82
C GLN A 51 1.57 -8.77 -3.33
N ILE A 52 2.41 -8.54 -4.33
CA ILE A 52 2.60 -7.23 -5.00
C ILE A 52 1.29 -6.72 -5.61
N THR A 53 0.40 -7.60 -6.08
CA THR A 53 -0.91 -7.24 -6.63
C THR A 53 -1.78 -6.55 -5.57
N TYR A 54 -1.79 -7.10 -4.35
CA TYR A 54 -2.52 -6.49 -3.23
C TYR A 54 -1.92 -5.13 -2.86
N ASN A 55 -0.59 -5.06 -2.72
CA ASN A 55 0.09 -3.80 -2.42
C ASN A 55 -0.16 -2.72 -3.48
N THR A 56 -0.26 -3.11 -4.74
CA THR A 56 -0.58 -2.20 -5.86
C THR A 56 -1.97 -1.60 -5.71
N ILE A 57 -2.97 -2.40 -5.35
CA ILE A 57 -4.35 -1.95 -5.14
C ILE A 57 -4.46 -1.07 -3.88
N ILE A 58 -3.84 -1.47 -2.77
CA ILE A 58 -3.78 -0.66 -1.54
C ILE A 58 -3.17 0.70 -1.85
N HIS A 59 -2.06 0.73 -2.60
CA HIS A 59 -1.43 1.98 -3.02
C HIS A 59 -2.32 2.80 -3.96
N GLY A 60 -3.07 2.15 -4.86
CA GLY A 60 -4.08 2.80 -5.70
C GLY A 60 -5.10 3.57 -4.85
N TYR A 61 -5.70 2.91 -3.86
CA TYR A 61 -6.67 3.56 -2.96
C TYR A 61 -6.04 4.70 -2.15
N CYS A 62 -4.84 4.52 -1.59
CA CYS A 62 -4.15 5.62 -0.90
C CYS A 62 -3.90 6.82 -1.81
N ARG A 63 -3.56 6.62 -3.09
CA ARG A 63 -3.32 7.70 -4.05
C ARG A 63 -4.60 8.43 -4.46
N GLU A 64 -5.73 7.77 -4.38
CA GLU A 64 -7.05 8.33 -4.64
C GLU A 64 -7.67 9.00 -3.39
N GLY A 65 -6.94 9.06 -2.27
CA GLY A 65 -7.43 9.58 -0.98
C GLY A 65 -8.44 8.66 -0.28
N GLN A 66 -8.64 7.44 -0.79
CA GLN A 66 -9.60 6.48 -0.26
C GLN A 66 -8.95 5.56 0.78
N VAL A 67 -8.35 6.14 1.83
CA VAL A 67 -7.51 5.40 2.78
C VAL A 67 -8.30 4.33 3.55
N GLU A 68 -9.57 4.56 3.87
CA GLU A 68 -10.44 3.55 4.49
C GLU A 68 -10.59 2.30 3.61
N LYS A 69 -10.78 2.47 2.30
CA LYS A 69 -10.81 1.35 1.34
C LYS A 69 -9.46 0.65 1.28
N ALA A 70 -8.34 1.38 1.39
CA ALA A 70 -7.02 0.78 1.46
C ALA A 70 -6.87 -0.15 2.68
N PHE A 71 -7.39 0.25 3.85
CA PHE A 71 -7.41 -0.58 5.06
C PHE A 71 -8.34 -1.78 4.95
N GLN A 72 -9.54 -1.61 4.38
CA GLN A 72 -10.45 -2.73 4.10
C GLN A 72 -9.78 -3.76 3.19
N PHE A 73 -9.07 -3.29 2.16
CA PHE A 73 -8.39 -4.18 1.22
C PHE A 73 -7.16 -4.87 1.84
N ARG A 74 -6.44 -4.19 2.73
CA ARG A 74 -5.40 -4.80 3.58
C ARG A 74 -5.99 -5.91 4.47
N ASN A 75 -7.20 -5.76 5.00
CA ASN A 75 -7.85 -6.82 5.77
C ASN A 75 -8.21 -8.02 4.87
N LYS A 76 -8.71 -7.78 3.66
CA LYS A 76 -8.94 -8.83 2.65
C LYS A 76 -7.65 -9.59 2.30
N MET A 77 -6.51 -8.89 2.20
CA MET A 77 -5.20 -9.51 2.02
C MET A 77 -4.90 -10.52 3.16
N VAL A 78 -5.14 -10.13 4.41
CA VAL A 78 -4.96 -10.99 5.59
C VAL A 78 -5.92 -12.18 5.60
N GLU A 79 -7.19 -11.97 5.26
CA GLU A 79 -8.21 -13.04 5.15
C GLU A 79 -7.85 -14.07 4.08
N LYS A 80 -7.13 -13.66 3.04
CA LYS A 80 -6.58 -14.54 2.00
C LYS A 80 -5.21 -15.11 2.36
N SER A 81 -4.82 -15.05 3.63
CA SER A 81 -3.56 -15.57 4.17
C SER A 81 -2.29 -14.89 3.63
N PHE A 82 -2.42 -13.73 2.96
CA PHE A 82 -1.27 -12.90 2.61
C PHE A 82 -0.89 -12.02 3.80
N LYS A 83 0.40 -11.93 4.10
CA LYS A 83 0.90 -11.19 5.27
C LYS A 83 1.30 -9.77 4.85
N PRO A 84 0.73 -8.71 5.45
CA PRO A 84 1.20 -7.35 5.25
C PRO A 84 2.68 -7.24 5.64
N ASP A 85 3.49 -6.76 4.71
CA ASP A 85 4.92 -6.53 4.83
C ASP A 85 5.24 -5.05 5.11
N LEU A 86 6.53 -4.73 5.24
CA LEU A 86 7.00 -3.37 5.46
C LEU A 86 6.53 -2.40 4.36
N PHE A 87 6.49 -2.87 3.11
CA PHE A 87 6.00 -2.07 1.99
C PHE A 87 4.50 -1.73 2.14
N THR A 88 3.68 -2.70 2.56
CA THR A 88 2.26 -2.49 2.87
C THR A 88 2.09 -1.44 3.97
N CYS A 89 2.92 -1.50 5.02
CA CYS A 89 2.92 -0.53 6.11
C CYS A 89 3.25 0.87 5.60
N ASN A 90 4.36 1.02 4.87
CA ASN A 90 4.82 2.31 4.34
C ASN A 90 3.79 2.94 3.39
N ILE A 91 3.10 2.14 2.55
CA ILE A 91 1.98 2.64 1.72
C ILE A 91 0.86 3.24 2.58
N LEU A 92 0.43 2.53 3.62
CA LEU A 92 -0.69 2.96 4.47
C LEU A 92 -0.32 4.17 5.33
N LEU A 93 0.90 4.19 5.90
CA LEU A 93 1.41 5.33 6.66
C LEU A 93 1.47 6.58 5.78
N ARG A 94 2.02 6.46 4.57
CA ARG A 94 2.08 7.58 3.62
C ARG A 94 0.68 8.05 3.22
N GLY A 95 -0.24 7.12 3.00
CA GLY A 95 -1.65 7.44 2.71
C GLY A 95 -2.29 8.26 3.83
N LEU A 96 -2.19 7.79 5.07
CA LEU A 96 -2.70 8.49 6.25
C LEU A 96 -2.09 9.88 6.43
N CYS A 97 -0.75 10.01 6.32
CA CYS A 97 -0.09 11.32 6.41
C CYS A 97 -0.51 12.27 5.28
N THR A 98 -0.82 11.76 4.09
CA THR A 98 -1.25 12.59 2.94
C THR A 98 -2.66 13.12 3.13
N GLU A 99 -3.55 12.34 3.74
CA GLU A 99 -4.92 12.74 4.08
C GLU A 99 -5.01 13.55 5.39
N GLY A 100 -3.88 13.96 5.99
CA GLY A 100 -3.88 14.71 7.26
C GLY A 100 -4.37 13.91 8.46
N MET A 101 -4.29 12.58 8.41
CA MET A 101 -4.69 11.68 9.47
C MET A 101 -3.48 11.22 10.30
N LEU A 102 -2.65 12.16 10.78
CA LEU A 102 -1.38 11.83 11.42
C LEU A 102 -1.52 10.97 12.68
N ASP A 103 -2.54 11.22 13.51
CA ASP A 103 -2.76 10.41 14.72
C ASP A 103 -3.04 8.94 14.39
N ASN A 104 -3.77 8.69 13.30
CA ASN A 104 -3.97 7.33 12.80
C ASN A 104 -2.65 6.73 12.26
N ALA A 105 -1.80 7.54 11.63
CA ALA A 105 -0.48 7.10 11.15
C ALA A 105 0.43 6.73 12.33
N LEU A 106 0.50 7.56 13.37
CA LEU A 106 1.24 7.28 14.60
C LEU A 106 0.72 6.03 15.31
N LYS A 107 -0.60 5.84 15.38
CA LYS A 107 -1.20 4.62 15.92
C LYS A 107 -0.79 3.38 15.14
N LEU A 108 -0.79 3.45 13.80
CA LEU A 108 -0.34 2.34 12.95
C LEU A 108 1.15 2.05 13.16
N PHE A 109 1.99 3.09 13.18
CA PHE A 109 3.42 3.01 13.44
C PHE A 109 3.73 2.32 14.77
N ASN A 110 3.15 2.82 15.87
CA ASN A 110 3.30 2.24 17.20
C ASN A 110 2.78 0.79 17.29
N THR A 111 1.67 0.49 16.60
CA THR A 111 1.15 -0.88 16.52
C THR A 111 2.09 -1.80 15.74
N TRP A 112 2.79 -1.30 14.73
CA TRP A 112 3.75 -2.07 13.94
C TRP A 112 4.98 -2.42 14.78
N ILE A 113 5.54 -1.42 15.49
CA ILE A 113 6.70 -1.59 16.38
C ILE A 113 6.39 -2.50 17.56
N SER A 114 5.26 -2.30 18.25
CA SER A 114 4.88 -3.12 19.41
C SER A 114 4.67 -4.60 19.07
N LYS A 115 4.43 -4.93 17.80
CA LYS A 115 4.38 -6.31 17.29
C LYS A 115 5.75 -6.88 16.91
N GLY A 116 6.83 -6.16 17.21
CA GLY A 116 8.21 -6.55 16.89
C GLY A 116 8.50 -6.56 15.39
N LYS A 117 7.74 -5.83 14.57
CA LYS A 117 7.97 -5.78 13.13
C LYS A 117 9.05 -4.76 12.79
N ALA A 118 9.88 -5.11 11.81
CA ALA A 118 10.92 -4.22 11.30
C ALA A 118 10.31 -2.95 10.69
N ILE A 119 11.05 -1.85 10.85
CA ILE A 119 10.84 -0.54 10.24
C ILE A 119 12.16 -0.09 9.62
N ASP A 120 12.10 0.73 8.58
CA ASP A 120 13.26 1.26 7.88
C ASP A 120 13.30 2.80 7.94
N ALA A 121 14.33 3.39 7.33
CA ALA A 121 14.46 4.84 7.21
C ALA A 121 13.22 5.47 6.54
N VAL A 122 12.64 4.81 5.53
CA VAL A 122 11.43 5.28 4.84
C VAL A 122 10.24 5.38 5.82
N THR A 123 10.08 4.39 6.71
CA THR A 123 9.03 4.43 7.74
C THR A 123 9.18 5.65 8.65
N TYR A 124 10.39 5.88 9.19
CA TYR A 124 10.65 7.03 10.06
C TYR A 124 10.45 8.35 9.34
N ASN A 125 11.06 8.53 8.17
CA ASN A 125 10.98 9.76 7.39
C ASN A 125 9.54 10.09 7.01
N THR A 126 8.70 9.09 6.77
CA THR A 126 7.26 9.27 6.52
C THR A 126 6.54 9.88 7.74
N ILE A 127 6.82 9.39 8.94
CA ILE A 127 6.20 9.90 10.18
C ILE A 127 6.77 11.27 10.55
N ILE A 128 8.10 11.42 10.53
CA ILE A 128 8.80 12.69 10.83
C ILE A 128 8.29 13.79 9.89
N SER A 129 8.18 13.51 8.58
CA SER A 129 7.60 14.46 7.62
C SER A 129 6.15 14.82 7.96
N GLY A 130 5.35 13.85 8.40
CA GLY A 130 3.98 14.08 8.86
C GLY A 130 3.92 15.01 10.09
N LEU A 131 4.71 14.72 11.12
CA LEU A 131 4.83 15.52 12.34
C LEU A 131 5.27 16.95 12.04
N CYS A 132 6.28 17.14 11.19
CA CYS A 132 6.74 18.46 10.77
C CYS A 132 5.65 19.27 10.06
N LYS A 133 4.83 18.62 9.21
CA LYS A 133 3.72 19.30 8.50
C LYS A 133 2.61 19.77 9.45
N GLU A 134 2.38 19.06 10.55
CA GLU A 134 1.41 19.44 11.58
C GLU A 134 2.01 20.31 12.69
N GLY A 135 3.31 20.65 12.62
CA GLY A 135 3.99 21.48 13.61
C GLY A 135 4.34 20.78 14.92
N ARG A 136 4.27 19.44 14.96
CA ARG A 136 4.61 18.59 16.12
C ARG A 136 6.12 18.33 16.18
N PHE A 137 6.90 19.40 16.26
CA PHE A 137 8.35 19.35 16.10
C PHE A 137 9.07 18.56 17.20
N GLU A 138 8.60 18.62 18.44
CA GLU A 138 9.20 17.88 19.57
C GLU A 138 9.19 16.36 19.29
N GLU A 139 8.03 15.81 18.96
CA GLU A 139 7.90 14.39 18.58
C GLU A 139 8.71 14.03 17.32
N ALA A 140 8.85 14.97 16.37
CA ALA A 140 9.66 14.76 15.18
C ALA A 140 11.16 14.65 15.53
N PHE A 141 11.66 15.47 16.46
CA PHE A 141 13.03 15.41 16.94
C PHE A 141 13.29 14.15 17.77
N ASP A 142 12.34 13.75 18.62
CA ASP A 142 12.45 12.51 19.39
C ASP A 142 12.60 11.29 18.47
N LEU A 143 11.76 11.20 17.43
CA LEU A 143 11.86 10.12 16.44
C LEU A 143 13.13 10.17 15.60
N LEU A 144 13.64 11.37 15.28
CA LEU A 144 14.90 11.52 14.57
C LEU A 144 16.07 11.01 15.42
N ALA A 145 16.10 11.34 16.72
CA ALA A 145 17.11 10.84 17.64
C ALA A 145 17.07 9.31 17.76
N GLU A 146 15.87 8.72 17.89
CA GLU A 146 15.69 7.26 17.90
C GLU A 146 16.20 6.61 16.60
N MET A 147 15.94 7.24 15.46
CA MET A 147 16.39 6.79 14.15
C MET A 147 17.91 6.80 14.01
N GLU A 148 18.58 7.85 14.51
CA GLU A 148 20.04 7.98 14.55
C GLU A 148 20.69 6.94 15.46
N GLU A 149 20.13 6.70 16.64
CA GLU A 149 20.61 5.64 17.56
C GLU A 149 20.57 4.25 16.91
N LYS A 150 19.53 4.01 16.10
CA LYS A 150 19.37 2.76 15.34
C LYS A 150 20.24 2.67 14.09
N LYS A 151 21.06 3.70 13.80
CA LYS A 151 21.94 3.79 12.62
C LYS A 151 21.18 3.67 11.30
N LEU A 152 19.91 4.03 11.30
CA LEU A 152 19.10 4.19 10.11
C LEU A 152 19.24 5.67 9.75
N GLY A 153 20.26 6.06 8.98
CA GLY A 153 20.46 7.47 8.63
C GLY A 153 19.26 8.03 7.85
N PRO A 154 18.92 9.33 7.98
CA PRO A 154 17.92 9.97 7.12
C PRO A 154 18.37 9.93 5.66
N ASP A 155 17.40 9.91 4.74
CA ASP A 155 17.66 9.82 3.29
C ASP A 155 18.06 11.17 2.67
#